data_AF-A0A522PXE6-F1
#
_entry.id   AF-A0A522PXE6-F1
#
_cell.length_a   1.000
_cell.length_b   1.000
_cell.length_c   1.000
_cell.angle_alpha   90.00
_cell.angle_beta   90.00
_cell.angle_gamma   90.00
#
_symmetry.space_group_name_H-M   'P 1'
#
loop_
_entity.id
_entity.type
_entity.pdbx_description
1 polymer ?
#
loop_
_entity_poly.entity_id
_entity_poly.type
_entity_poly.pdbx_seq_one_letter_code
_entity_poly.pdbx_strand_id
1 'polypeptide(L)'
;MTKSKPPALAAWMLEHMQWGGKNEALAGDLLEEFQRRRSASWYWRQVIGAIFASLSNEVRADWTMVWTVLFTVVWAYSLYAIPVLAWPVPMTILFRLDHYLVAHGYYGTPVFHIIGYGFRYVMPFLFHVAAPLGIFLAGAGNLNLRAFTHGLCAAVVATLCLRVIPFQPVLDYLSMHGLAMYWTQLWKWYEVMVMYQFIPLIVAIWAARSRRKIAQPRIVAS
;
A
#
# COMPACT_ATOMS: atom_id res chain seq x y z
N MET A 1 -38.16 12.75 -44.65
CA MET A 1 -37.33 11.93 -43.73
C MET A 1 -36.70 12.87 -42.70
N THR A 2 -37.22 12.90 -41.48
CA THR A 2 -36.77 13.80 -40.42
C THR A 2 -35.46 13.27 -39.83
N LYS A 3 -34.36 14.01 -40.00
CA LYS A 3 -33.08 13.73 -39.34
C LYS A 3 -33.33 13.77 -37.82
N SER A 4 -33.26 12.63 -37.15
CA SER A 4 -33.31 12.55 -35.69
C SER A 4 -32.07 13.21 -35.13
N LYS A 5 -32.24 14.42 -34.57
CA LYS A 5 -31.16 15.12 -33.87
C LYS A 5 -30.68 14.24 -32.70
N PRO A 6 -29.36 14.16 -32.45
CA PRO A 6 -28.86 13.48 -31.27
C PRO A 6 -29.48 14.10 -30.01
N PRO A 7 -29.88 13.30 -29.02
CA PRO A 7 -30.45 13.82 -27.80
C PRO A 7 -29.41 14.72 -27.11
N ALA A 8 -29.65 16.03 -27.16
CA ALA A 8 -28.72 17.06 -26.70
C ALA A 8 -28.30 16.86 -25.24
N LEU A 9 -29.20 16.32 -24.42
CA LEU A 9 -28.94 15.98 -23.02
C LEU A 9 -27.87 14.87 -22.88
N ALA A 10 -27.91 13.85 -23.73
CA ALA A 10 -26.97 12.74 -23.67
C ALA A 10 -25.58 13.14 -24.16
N ALA A 11 -25.51 14.02 -25.18
CA ALA A 11 -24.24 14.63 -25.61
C ALA A 11 -23.66 15.55 -24.51
N TRP A 12 -24.51 16.38 -23.88
CA TRP A 12 -24.11 17.25 -22.78
C TRP A 12 -23.59 16.48 -21.56
N MET A 13 -24.26 15.39 -21.15
CA MET A 13 -23.80 14.52 -20.06
C MET A 13 -22.47 13.83 -20.39
N LEU A 14 -22.26 13.45 -21.65
CA LEU A 14 -21.01 12.84 -22.09
C LEU A 14 -19.83 13.83 -22.02
N GLU A 15 -20.05 15.09 -22.41
CA GLU A 15 -19.04 16.15 -22.30
C GLU A 15 -18.75 16.56 -20.85
N HIS A 16 -19.78 16.61 -19.99
CA HIS A 16 -19.64 17.18 -18.64
C HIS A 16 -19.36 16.16 -17.52
N MET A 17 -19.72 14.87 -17.68
CA MET A 17 -19.54 13.85 -16.63
C MET A 17 -18.35 12.92 -16.87
N GLN A 18 -17.56 13.12 -17.93
CA GLN A 18 -16.37 12.32 -18.18
C GLN A 18 -15.13 13.01 -17.62
N TRP A 19 -14.73 12.60 -16.42
CA TRP A 19 -13.44 12.98 -15.87
C TRP A 19 -12.31 12.22 -16.59
N GLY A 20 -11.35 12.97 -17.13
CA GLY A 20 -10.08 12.41 -17.62
C GLY A 20 -9.95 12.20 -19.12
N GLY A 21 -10.36 13.15 -19.97
CA GLY A 21 -9.75 13.55 -21.26
C GLY A 21 -9.36 12.51 -22.33
N LYS A 22 -9.64 11.22 -22.14
CA LYS A 22 -9.19 10.12 -23.03
C LYS A 22 -10.26 9.64 -24.01
N ASN A 23 -11.45 10.21 -23.96
CA ASN A 23 -12.63 9.64 -24.62
C ASN A 23 -13.26 10.55 -25.68
N GLU A 24 -12.60 11.64 -26.10
CA GLU A 24 -13.07 12.46 -27.23
C GLU A 24 -13.22 11.64 -28.52
N ALA A 25 -12.30 10.69 -28.75
CA ALA A 25 -12.39 9.73 -29.85
C ALA A 25 -13.62 8.81 -29.73
N LEU A 26 -13.96 8.38 -28.50
CA LEU A 26 -15.12 7.52 -28.23
C LEU A 26 -16.45 8.28 -28.40
N ALA A 27 -16.46 9.57 -28.05
CA ALA A 27 -17.59 10.47 -28.26
C ALA A 27 -17.87 10.70 -29.76
N GLY A 28 -16.80 10.85 -30.56
CA GLY A 28 -16.89 10.97 -32.02
C GLY A 28 -17.47 9.71 -32.68
N ASP A 29 -16.95 8.53 -32.32
CA ASP A 29 -17.38 7.24 -32.88
C ASP A 29 -18.87 6.94 -32.56
N LEU A 30 -19.29 7.22 -31.31
CA LEU A 30 -20.71 7.09 -30.90
C LEU A 30 -21.64 8.05 -31.66
N LEU A 31 -21.17 9.24 -32.01
CA LEU A 31 -21.94 10.22 -32.77
C LEU A 31 -22.06 9.80 -34.24
N GLU A 32 -21.00 9.27 -34.84
CA GLU A 32 -21.02 8.73 -36.21
C GLU A 32 -21.93 7.50 -36.33
N GLU A 33 -21.87 6.57 -35.38
CA GLU A 33 -22.75 5.39 -35.37
C GLU A 33 -24.22 5.77 -35.11
N PHE A 34 -24.49 6.81 -34.33
CA PHE A 34 -25.84 7.34 -34.17
C PHE A 34 -26.39 7.90 -35.49
N GLN A 35 -25.56 8.62 -36.25
CA GLN A 35 -25.93 9.14 -37.57
C GLN A 35 -26.17 8.02 -38.61
N ARG A 36 -25.56 6.84 -38.45
CA ARG A 36 -25.75 5.66 -39.29
C ARG A 36 -27.07 4.88 -39.04
N ARG A 37 -28.09 5.51 -38.45
CA ARG A 37 -29.46 4.97 -38.16
C ARG A 37 -29.59 4.04 -36.95
N ARG A 38 -28.80 4.25 -35.89
CA ARG A 38 -29.07 3.62 -34.59
C ARG A 38 -30.15 4.41 -33.81
N SER A 39 -30.93 3.72 -32.98
CA SER A 39 -32.02 4.34 -32.22
C SER A 39 -31.50 5.18 -31.04
N ALA A 40 -32.28 6.18 -30.61
CA ALA A 40 -31.94 7.00 -29.44
C ALA A 40 -31.77 6.17 -28.16
N SER A 41 -32.51 5.06 -28.01
CA SER A 41 -32.36 4.13 -26.89
C SER A 41 -31.01 3.39 -26.92
N TRP A 42 -30.50 3.05 -28.11
CA TRP A 42 -29.18 2.43 -28.26
C TRP A 42 -28.07 3.41 -27.84
N TYR A 43 -28.16 4.68 -28.25
CA TYR A 43 -27.21 5.72 -27.84
C TYR A 43 -27.20 5.92 -26.32
N TRP A 44 -28.39 5.99 -25.69
CA TRP A 44 -28.51 6.12 -24.24
C TRP A 44 -27.86 4.99 -23.45
N ARG A 45 -27.96 3.74 -23.91
CA ARG A 45 -27.29 2.60 -23.25
C ARG A 45 -25.77 2.72 -23.29
N GLN A 46 -25.21 3.22 -24.39
CA GLN A 46 -23.77 3.40 -24.52
C GLN A 46 -23.26 4.56 -23.68
N VAL A 47 -23.97 5.70 -23.67
CA VAL A 47 -23.63 6.86 -22.84
C VAL A 47 -23.65 6.49 -21.35
N ILE A 48 -24.71 5.82 -20.89
CA ILE A 48 -24.81 5.35 -19.51
C ILE A 48 -23.70 4.34 -19.18
N GLY A 49 -23.43 3.39 -20.08
CA GLY A 49 -22.35 2.41 -19.91
C GLY A 49 -20.96 3.06 -19.78
N ALA A 50 -20.67 4.07 -20.61
CA ALA A 50 -19.42 4.82 -20.55
C ALA A 50 -19.27 5.61 -19.24
N ILE A 51 -20.34 6.26 -18.77
CA ILE A 51 -20.36 6.97 -17.49
C ILE A 51 -20.12 5.99 -16.33
N PHE A 52 -20.83 4.86 -16.29
CA PHE A 52 -20.64 3.86 -15.24
C PHE A 52 -19.23 3.23 -15.28
N ALA A 53 -18.67 3.00 -16.46
CA ALA A 53 -17.30 2.49 -16.59
C ALA A 53 -16.27 3.51 -16.09
N SER A 54 -16.46 4.81 -16.39
CA SER A 54 -15.60 5.89 -15.90
C SER A 54 -15.66 6.01 -14.38
N LEU A 55 -16.88 6.08 -13.82
CA LEU A 55 -17.08 6.12 -12.36
C LEU A 55 -16.48 4.90 -11.67
N SER A 56 -16.67 3.70 -12.24
CA SER A 56 -16.15 2.46 -11.66
C SER A 56 -14.62 2.44 -11.65
N ASN A 57 -13.97 2.99 -12.68
CA ASN A 57 -12.51 3.07 -12.74
C ASN A 57 -11.93 4.07 -11.72
N GLU A 58 -12.59 5.21 -11.50
CA GLU A 58 -12.17 6.20 -10.50
C GLU A 58 -12.42 5.71 -9.08
N VAL A 59 -13.64 5.21 -8.80
CA VAL A 59 -13.97 4.62 -7.49
C VAL A 59 -13.06 3.43 -7.18
N ARG A 60 -12.70 2.61 -8.16
CA ARG A 60 -11.75 1.49 -7.95
C ARG A 60 -10.32 2.00 -7.70
N ALA A 61 -9.91 3.11 -8.32
CA ALA A 61 -8.62 3.72 -8.05
C ALA A 61 -8.54 4.21 -6.58
N ASP A 62 -9.56 4.90 -6.11
CA ASP A 62 -9.64 5.38 -4.71
C ASP A 62 -9.81 4.22 -3.73
N TRP A 63 -10.64 3.23 -4.05
CA TRP A 63 -10.86 2.06 -3.21
C TRP A 63 -9.59 1.24 -2.98
N THR A 64 -8.73 1.13 -3.99
CA THR A 64 -7.44 0.45 -3.79
C THR A 64 -6.49 1.22 -2.88
N MET A 65 -6.55 2.56 -2.83
CA MET A 65 -5.76 3.34 -1.89
C MET A 65 -6.30 3.17 -0.47
N VAL A 66 -7.62 3.24 -0.30
CA VAL A 66 -8.30 2.99 0.98
C VAL A 66 -7.99 1.59 1.51
N TRP A 67 -8.08 0.57 0.65
CA TRP A 67 -7.73 -0.82 1.01
C TRP A 67 -6.25 -0.96 1.40
N THR A 68 -5.35 -0.26 0.70
CA THR A 68 -3.91 -0.26 1.05
C THR A 68 -3.68 0.30 2.44
N VAL A 69 -4.27 1.46 2.74
CA VAL A 69 -4.13 2.10 4.05
C VAL A 69 -4.75 1.23 5.14
N LEU A 70 -5.98 0.75 4.96
CA LEU A 70 -6.67 -0.11 5.92
C LEU A 70 -5.89 -1.40 6.18
N PHE A 71 -5.42 -2.08 5.13
CA PHE A 71 -4.63 -3.30 5.28
C PHE A 71 -3.34 -3.04 6.05
N THR A 72 -2.62 -1.95 5.74
CA THR A 72 -1.37 -1.61 6.42
C THR A 72 -1.60 -1.29 7.90
N VAL A 73 -2.65 -0.52 8.21
CA VAL A 73 -3.04 -0.18 9.60
C VAL A 73 -3.42 -1.43 10.38
N VAL A 74 -4.31 -2.25 9.82
CA VAL A 74 -4.77 -3.49 10.47
C VAL A 74 -3.60 -4.45 10.68
N TRP A 75 -2.76 -4.64 9.67
CA TRP A 75 -1.62 -5.57 9.76
C TRP A 75 -0.61 -5.15 10.82
N ALA A 76 -0.22 -3.88 10.85
CA ALA A 76 0.66 -3.37 11.88
C ALA A 76 0.00 -3.51 13.25
N TYR A 77 -1.24 -3.06 13.41
CA TYR A 77 -1.92 -3.13 14.69
C TYR A 77 -2.06 -4.57 15.19
N SER A 78 -2.40 -5.53 14.32
CA SER A 78 -2.48 -6.95 14.66
C SER A 78 -1.12 -7.52 15.10
N LEU A 79 -0.03 -7.22 14.37
CA LEU A 79 1.30 -7.71 14.74
C LEU A 79 1.81 -7.15 16.07
N TYR A 80 1.34 -5.98 16.49
CA TYR A 80 1.70 -5.39 17.79
C TYR A 80 0.72 -5.77 18.90
N ALA A 81 -0.57 -5.90 18.60
CA ALA A 81 -1.57 -6.34 19.55
C ALA A 81 -1.38 -7.82 19.93
N ILE A 82 -0.89 -8.67 19.01
CA ILE A 82 -0.63 -10.09 19.30
C ILE A 82 0.40 -10.24 20.42
N PRO A 83 1.61 -9.65 20.38
CA PRO A 83 2.54 -9.71 21.49
C PRO A 83 1.97 -9.14 22.78
N VAL A 84 1.16 -8.08 22.75
CA VAL A 84 0.59 -7.46 23.96
C VAL A 84 -0.52 -8.32 24.59
N LEU A 85 -1.40 -8.91 23.76
CA LEU A 85 -2.53 -9.75 24.19
C LEU A 85 -2.11 -11.20 24.43
N ALA A 86 -1.18 -11.71 23.65
CA ALA A 86 -0.60 -13.05 23.75
C ALA A 86 0.72 -13.05 24.54
N TRP A 87 0.89 -12.12 25.50
CA TRP A 87 1.96 -12.18 26.50
C TRP A 87 1.52 -12.92 27.78
N PRO A 88 1.40 -14.26 27.79
CA PRO A 88 1.58 -15.03 29.01
C PRO A 88 2.98 -15.64 29.07
N VAL A 89 3.89 -15.33 28.13
CA VAL A 89 5.29 -15.80 28.19
C VAL A 89 5.94 -15.09 29.38
N PRO A 90 6.20 -15.79 30.49
CA PRO A 90 6.79 -15.16 31.65
C PRO A 90 8.17 -14.64 31.23
N MET A 91 8.48 -13.36 31.53
CA MET A 91 9.81 -12.78 31.27
C MET A 91 10.95 -13.68 31.79
N THR A 92 10.66 -14.48 32.81
CA THR A 92 11.56 -15.48 33.37
C THR A 92 12.03 -16.55 32.36
N ILE A 93 11.25 -16.92 31.34
CA ILE A 93 11.67 -17.88 30.30
C ILE A 93 12.72 -17.26 29.38
N LEU A 94 12.54 -16.00 28.98
CA LEU A 94 13.50 -15.27 28.16
C LEU A 94 14.81 -15.03 28.93
N PHE A 95 14.72 -14.60 30.19
CA PHE A 95 15.88 -14.44 31.06
C PHE A 95 16.60 -15.78 31.32
N ARG A 96 15.86 -16.89 31.47
CA ARG A 96 16.43 -18.23 31.66
C ARG A 96 17.16 -18.73 30.42
N LEU A 97 16.63 -18.47 29.22
CA LEU A 97 17.30 -18.83 27.97
C LEU A 97 18.61 -18.04 27.81
N ASP A 98 18.59 -16.74 28.11
CA ASP A 98 19.78 -15.88 28.06
C ASP A 98 20.86 -16.36 29.05
N HIS A 99 20.48 -16.62 30.31
CA HIS A 99 21.39 -17.19 31.31
C HIS A 99 21.93 -18.57 30.92
N TYR A 100 21.10 -19.44 30.31
CA TYR A 100 21.54 -20.74 29.83
C TYR A 100 22.59 -20.62 28.72
N LEU A 101 22.39 -19.72 27.76
CA LEU A 101 23.32 -19.47 26.67
C LEU A 101 24.64 -18.86 27.16
N VAL A 102 24.59 -17.99 28.18
CA VAL A 102 25.79 -17.46 28.86
C VAL A 102 26.52 -18.57 29.61
N ALA A 103 25.81 -19.39 30.39
CA ALA A 103 26.41 -20.45 31.20
C ALA A 103 27.11 -21.53 30.37
N HIS A 104 26.66 -21.77 29.13
CA HIS A 104 27.25 -22.77 28.23
C HIS A 104 28.25 -22.17 27.23
N GLY A 105 28.65 -20.90 27.39
CA GLY A 105 29.67 -20.27 26.55
C GLY A 105 29.24 -19.98 25.11
N TYR A 106 27.93 -20.06 24.81
CA TYR A 106 27.40 -19.72 23.49
C TYR A 106 27.33 -18.21 23.27
N TYR A 107 27.27 -17.43 24.36
CA TYR A 107 27.30 -15.98 24.31
C TYR A 107 28.62 -15.48 23.73
N GLY A 108 28.56 -14.59 22.75
CA GLY A 108 29.76 -14.09 22.06
C GLY A 108 30.24 -14.93 20.88
N THR A 109 29.66 -16.12 20.65
CA THR A 109 30.02 -16.91 19.45
C THR A 109 29.52 -16.24 18.17
N PRO A 110 30.18 -16.49 17.02
CA PRO A 110 29.68 -16.03 15.71
C PRO A 110 28.25 -16.51 15.43
N VAL A 111 27.92 -17.74 15.84
CA VAL A 111 26.58 -18.32 15.68
C VAL A 111 25.55 -17.54 16.49
N PHE A 112 25.84 -17.19 17.75
CA PHE A 112 24.98 -16.36 18.57
C PHE A 112 24.79 -14.96 17.96
N HIS A 113 25.85 -14.37 17.42
CA HIS A 113 25.75 -13.08 16.73
C HIS A 113 24.90 -13.17 15.48
N ILE A 114 25.06 -14.20 14.65
CA ILE A 114 24.26 -14.39 13.43
C ILE A 114 22.79 -14.60 13.77
N ILE A 115 22.49 -15.46 14.75
CA ILE A 115 21.10 -15.72 15.18
C ILE A 115 20.49 -14.47 15.82
N GLY A 116 21.22 -13.80 16.71
CA GLY A 116 20.76 -12.58 17.38
C GLY A 116 20.52 -11.44 16.41
N TYR A 117 21.44 -11.20 15.47
CA TYR A 117 21.25 -10.20 14.40
C TYR A 117 20.10 -10.58 13.47
N GLY A 118 20.00 -11.85 13.07
CA GLY A 118 18.90 -12.35 12.26
C GLY A 118 17.55 -12.11 12.93
N PHE A 119 17.44 -12.46 14.21
CA PHE A 119 16.21 -12.28 14.98
C PHE A 119 15.89 -10.80 15.23
N ARG A 120 16.92 -9.97 15.47
CA ARG A 120 16.74 -8.54 15.76
C ARG A 120 16.41 -7.70 14.53
N TYR A 121 16.91 -8.07 13.35
CA TYR A 121 16.81 -7.20 12.16
C TYR A 121 16.11 -7.87 10.98
N VAL A 122 16.38 -9.15 10.72
CA VAL A 122 15.81 -9.86 9.56
C VAL A 122 14.37 -10.27 9.84
N MET A 123 14.09 -10.85 11.01
CA MET A 123 12.74 -11.29 11.36
C MET A 123 11.71 -10.15 11.36
N PRO A 124 11.96 -8.98 11.98
CA PRO A 124 11.02 -7.87 11.91
C PRO A 124 10.76 -7.43 10.48
N PHE A 125 11.79 -7.36 9.63
CA PHE A 125 11.62 -7.00 8.22
C PHE A 125 10.78 -8.03 7.45
N LEU A 126 11.03 -9.33 7.68
CA LEU A 126 10.24 -10.39 7.05
C LEU A 126 8.77 -10.33 7.44
N PHE A 127 8.46 -10.19 8.73
CA PHE A 127 7.08 -10.19 9.22
C PHE A 127 6.33 -8.88 8.98
N HIS A 128 7.00 -7.74 9.05
CA HIS A 128 6.35 -6.43 8.97
C HIS A 128 6.37 -5.83 7.56
N VAL A 129 7.22 -6.34 6.66
CA VAL A 129 7.35 -5.81 5.31
C VAL A 129 7.15 -6.89 4.26
N ALA A 130 7.96 -7.96 4.29
CA ALA A 130 7.94 -8.96 3.21
C ALA A 130 6.63 -9.78 3.16
N ALA A 131 6.20 -10.31 4.31
CA ALA A 131 4.96 -11.09 4.44
C ALA A 131 3.71 -10.26 4.08
N PRO A 132 3.46 -9.07 4.66
CA PRO A 132 2.30 -8.26 4.30
C PRO A 132 2.33 -7.79 2.86
N LEU A 133 3.50 -7.47 2.29
CA LEU A 133 3.60 -7.16 0.87
C LEU A 133 3.14 -8.35 0.01
N GLY A 134 3.57 -9.57 0.34
CA GLY A 134 3.15 -10.78 -0.35
C GLY A 134 1.65 -11.02 -0.25
N ILE A 135 1.09 -10.92 0.97
CA ILE A 135 -0.35 -11.09 1.23
C ILE A 135 -1.16 -10.01 0.52
N PHE A 136 -0.72 -8.75 0.56
CA PHE A 136 -1.36 -7.65 -0.13
C PHE A 136 -1.40 -7.89 -1.64
N LEU A 137 -0.27 -8.30 -2.24
CA LEU A 137 -0.20 -8.60 -3.67
C LEU A 137 -1.05 -9.82 -4.04
N ALA A 138 -1.09 -10.85 -3.18
CA ALA A 138 -1.96 -12.02 -3.35
C ALA A 138 -3.45 -11.61 -3.33
N GLY A 139 -3.87 -10.87 -2.30
CA GLY A 139 -5.25 -10.40 -2.14
C GLY A 139 -5.69 -9.44 -3.25
N ALA A 140 -4.75 -8.66 -3.81
CA ALA A 140 -5.02 -7.83 -4.97
C ALA A 140 -5.06 -8.60 -6.31
N GLY A 141 -4.85 -9.93 -6.31
CA GLY A 141 -4.79 -10.76 -7.51
C GLY A 141 -3.54 -10.51 -8.38
N ASN A 142 -2.49 -9.93 -7.80
CA ASN A 142 -1.36 -9.34 -8.52
C ASN A 142 -0.01 -9.92 -8.08
N LEU A 143 -0.01 -11.14 -7.54
CA LEU A 143 1.20 -11.80 -7.07
C LEU A 143 2.12 -12.14 -8.26
N ASN A 144 3.08 -11.27 -8.54
CA ASN A 144 4.13 -11.49 -9.52
C ASN A 144 5.49 -11.35 -8.82
N LEU A 145 6.37 -12.33 -9.01
CA LEU A 145 7.72 -12.33 -8.42
C LEU A 145 8.48 -11.04 -8.73
N ARG A 146 8.32 -10.48 -9.93
CA ARG A 146 8.96 -9.21 -10.32
C ARG A 146 8.40 -8.00 -9.56
N ALA A 147 7.08 -7.95 -9.35
CA ALA A 147 6.45 -6.87 -8.59
C ALA A 147 6.82 -6.96 -7.11
N PHE A 148 6.86 -8.18 -6.57
CA PHE A 148 7.26 -8.46 -5.20
C PHE A 148 8.73 -8.07 -4.95
N THR A 149 9.67 -8.54 -5.78
CA THR A 149 11.10 -8.22 -5.66
C THR A 149 11.36 -6.72 -5.77
N HIS A 150 10.68 -6.02 -6.68
CA HIS A 150 10.79 -4.57 -6.81
C HIS A 150 10.27 -3.82 -5.59
N GLY A 151 9.10 -4.21 -5.08
CA GLY A 151 8.54 -3.67 -3.84
C GLY A 151 9.48 -3.91 -2.66
N LEU A 152 10.05 -5.11 -2.55
CA LEU A 152 11.00 -5.47 -1.51
C LEU A 152 12.27 -4.63 -1.57
N CYS A 153 12.87 -4.45 -2.76
CA CYS A 153 14.04 -3.59 -2.93
C CYS A 153 13.75 -2.14 -2.50
N ALA A 154 12.61 -1.58 -2.90
CA ALA A 154 12.21 -0.24 -2.47
C ALA A 154 12.04 -0.14 -0.94
N ALA A 155 11.48 -1.18 -0.33
CA ALA A 155 11.33 -1.27 1.13
C ALA A 155 12.68 -1.36 1.86
N VAL A 156 13.65 -2.10 1.32
CA VAL A 156 15.02 -2.19 1.88
C VAL A 156 15.66 -0.80 1.83
N VAL A 157 15.59 -0.11 0.69
CA VAL A 157 16.13 1.25 0.57
C VAL A 157 15.46 2.20 1.55
N ALA A 158 14.13 2.19 1.65
CA ALA A 158 13.40 3.02 2.60
C ALA A 158 13.80 2.73 4.06
N THR A 159 13.91 1.45 4.43
CA THR A 159 14.36 1.03 5.77
C THR A 159 15.77 1.54 6.07
N LEU A 160 16.69 1.43 5.11
CA LEU A 160 18.07 1.91 5.26
C LEU A 160 18.13 3.43 5.39
N CYS A 161 17.39 4.16 4.54
CA CYS A 161 17.31 5.62 4.62
C CYS A 161 16.75 6.09 5.95
N LEU A 162 15.66 5.48 6.44
CA LEU A 162 15.09 5.83 7.74
C LEU A 162 16.08 5.59 8.87
N ARG A 163 16.88 4.51 8.81
CA ARG A 163 17.89 4.21 9.84
C ARG A 163 19.01 5.24 9.93
N VAL A 164 19.27 5.97 8.85
CA VAL A 164 20.26 7.06 8.85
C VAL A 164 19.70 8.29 9.57
N ILE A 165 18.38 8.44 9.67
CA ILE A 165 17.75 9.57 10.36
C ILE A 165 17.84 9.33 11.87
N PRO A 166 18.59 10.16 12.63
CA PRO A 166 18.62 10.05 14.07
C PRO A 166 17.29 10.62 14.59
N PHE A 167 16.28 9.76 14.75
CA PHE A 167 15.03 10.13 15.41
C PHE A 167 15.21 10.33 16.92
N GLN A 168 16.24 9.70 17.50
CA GLN A 168 16.49 9.73 18.95
C GLN A 168 16.66 11.16 19.49
N PRO A 169 17.52 12.04 18.91
CA PRO A 169 17.67 13.41 19.37
C PRO A 169 16.39 14.24 19.26
N VAL A 170 15.54 13.98 18.26
CA VAL A 170 14.25 14.67 18.10
C VAL A 170 13.28 14.26 19.22
N LEU A 171 13.22 12.96 19.52
CA LEU A 171 12.39 12.43 20.61
C LEU A 171 12.89 12.87 21.99
N ASP A 172 14.21 12.96 22.17
CA ASP A 172 14.84 13.46 23.38
C ASP A 172 14.54 14.96 23.55
N TYR A 173 14.66 15.74 22.47
CA TYR A 173 14.31 17.17 22.45
C TYR A 173 12.83 17.40 22.82
N LEU A 174 11.90 16.67 22.19
CA LEU A 174 10.46 16.75 22.50
C LEU A 174 10.16 16.35 23.95
N SER A 175 10.94 15.41 24.50
CA SER A 175 10.83 14.99 25.90
C SER A 175 11.28 16.07 26.87
N MET A 176 12.40 16.73 26.59
CA MET A 176 12.94 17.79 27.45
C MET A 176 12.01 19.00 27.55
N HIS A 177 11.20 19.25 26.53
CA HIS A 177 10.28 20.40 26.48
C HIS A 177 8.89 20.09 27.06
N GLY A 178 8.71 18.97 27.76
CA GLY A 178 7.43 18.62 28.41
C GLY A 178 6.29 18.25 27.44
N LEU A 179 6.52 18.32 26.13
CA LEU A 179 5.55 17.92 25.11
C LEU A 179 5.31 16.40 25.10
N ALA A 180 6.23 15.62 25.66
CA ALA A 180 6.12 14.16 25.78
C ALA A 180 5.88 13.67 27.22
N MET A 181 5.45 14.53 28.15
CA MET A 181 5.41 14.20 29.59
C MET A 181 4.39 13.09 29.97
N TYR A 182 3.46 12.77 29.07
CA TYR A 182 2.53 11.62 29.19
C TYR A 182 2.88 10.42 28.30
N TRP A 183 3.95 10.50 27.51
CA TRP A 183 4.39 9.39 26.67
C TRP A 183 5.15 8.38 27.54
N THR A 184 4.51 7.25 27.87
CA THR A 184 5.24 6.15 28.51
C THR A 184 6.42 5.74 27.63
N GLN A 185 7.53 5.33 28.25
CA GLN A 185 8.73 4.87 27.55
C GLN A 185 8.38 3.78 26.52
N LEU A 186 7.39 2.93 26.82
CA LEU A 186 6.82 1.94 25.90
C LEU A 186 6.25 2.56 24.61
N TRP A 187 5.56 3.70 24.70
CA TRP A 187 4.93 4.34 23.55
C TRP A 187 5.95 5.04 22.64
N LYS A 188 7.05 5.58 23.19
CA LYS A 188 8.18 6.08 22.36
C LYS A 188 8.80 4.97 21.53
N TRP A 189 9.01 3.79 22.13
CA TRP A 189 9.46 2.61 21.40
C TRP A 189 8.44 2.15 20.35
N TYR A 190 7.16 2.25 20.68
CA TYR A 190 6.06 1.92 19.78
C TYR A 190 6.04 2.81 18.53
N GLU A 191 6.08 4.14 18.67
CA GLU A 191 6.01 5.05 17.51
C GLU A 191 7.22 4.96 16.61
N VAL A 192 8.40 4.81 17.21
CA VAL A 192 9.64 4.57 16.49
C VAL A 192 9.51 3.26 15.70
N MET A 193 9.23 2.14 16.37
CA MET A 193 9.17 0.83 15.73
C MET A 193 8.07 0.74 14.66
N VAL A 194 6.90 1.35 14.91
CA VAL A 194 5.81 1.44 13.95
C VAL A 194 6.25 2.28 12.76
N MET A 195 6.79 3.50 12.91
CA MET A 195 7.24 4.32 11.78
C MET A 195 8.32 3.60 10.94
N TYR A 196 9.29 2.97 11.59
CA TYR A 196 10.37 2.25 10.92
C TYR A 196 9.89 1.04 10.10
N GLN A 197 8.68 0.53 10.35
CA GLN A 197 8.13 -0.65 9.67
C GLN A 197 6.97 -0.31 8.73
N PHE A 198 6.20 0.72 9.05
CA PHE A 198 5.03 1.14 8.28
C PHE A 198 5.43 1.87 7.00
N ILE A 199 6.41 2.78 7.09
CA ILE A 199 6.86 3.57 5.93
C ILE A 199 7.47 2.65 4.84
N PRO A 200 8.36 1.69 5.17
CA PRO A 200 8.86 0.75 4.18
C PRO A 200 7.76 -0.08 3.51
N LEU A 201 6.73 -0.51 4.24
CA LEU A 201 5.63 -1.29 3.68
C LEU A 201 4.80 -0.45 2.69
N ILE A 202 4.48 0.80 3.02
CA ILE A 202 3.78 1.71 2.10
C ILE A 202 4.62 1.93 0.83
N VAL A 203 5.92 2.22 0.98
CA VAL A 203 6.83 2.41 -0.15
C VAL A 203 6.91 1.14 -0.99
N ALA A 204 6.95 -0.03 -0.37
CA ALA A 204 6.97 -1.32 -1.05
C ALA A 204 5.72 -1.54 -1.92
N ILE A 205 4.54 -1.29 -1.34
CA ILE A 205 3.25 -1.43 -2.04
C ILE A 205 3.17 -0.41 -3.18
N TRP A 206 3.58 0.84 -2.95
CA TRP A 206 3.60 1.87 -3.97
C TRP A 206 4.54 1.51 -5.13
N ALA A 207 5.77 1.07 -4.83
CA ALA A 207 6.77 0.69 -5.82
C ALA A 207 6.38 -0.58 -6.60
N ALA A 208 5.66 -1.52 -5.97
CA ALA A 208 5.11 -2.69 -6.65
C ALA A 208 3.99 -2.30 -7.63
N ARG A 209 3.21 -1.26 -7.32
CA ARG A 209 2.09 -0.78 -8.15
C ARG A 209 2.50 0.20 -9.25
N SER A 210 3.49 1.06 -9.02
CA SER A 210 3.88 2.13 -9.95
C SER A 210 4.30 1.61 -11.34
N ARG A 211 4.96 0.45 -11.41
CA ARG A 211 5.32 -0.17 -12.69
C ARG A 211 4.13 -0.62 -13.55
N ARG A 212 2.98 -0.90 -12.95
CA ARG A 212 1.80 -1.33 -13.71
C ARG A 212 1.23 -0.18 -14.57
N LYS A 213 1.35 1.06 -14.09
CA LYS A 213 0.97 2.26 -14.86
C LYS A 213 1.91 2.50 -16.06
N ILE A 214 3.13 1.98 -16.02
CA ILE A 214 4.15 2.12 -17.09
C ILE A 214 4.06 0.96 -18.09
N ALA A 215 3.72 -0.25 -17.61
CA ALA A 215 3.64 -1.46 -18.44
C ALA A 215 2.29 -1.62 -19.17
N GLN A 216 1.26 -0.83 -18.85
CA GLN A 216 0.19 -0.61 -19.81
C GLN A 216 0.73 0.39 -20.84
N PRO A 217 1.06 -0.03 -22.08
CA PRO A 217 1.24 0.94 -23.13
C PRO A 217 -0.02 1.81 -23.11
N ARG A 218 0.15 3.14 -23.08
CA ARG A 218 -0.84 4.00 -23.70
C ARG A 218 -1.05 3.35 -25.06
N ILE A 219 -2.16 2.65 -25.23
CA ILE A 219 -2.65 2.31 -26.55
C ILE A 219 -2.86 3.69 -27.15
N VAL A 220 -1.84 4.14 -27.88
CA VAL A 220 -1.93 5.27 -28.78
C VAL A 220 -2.91 4.75 -29.81
N ALA A 221 -4.19 5.03 -29.58
CA ALA A 221 -5.22 4.84 -30.57
C ALA A 221 -4.87 5.83 -31.69
N SER A 222 -4.24 5.27 -32.73
CA SER A 222 -4.15 5.85 -34.07
C SER A 222 -5.53 5.85 -34.70
#